data_AF-A0A949HR97-F1
#
_entry.id   AF-A0A949HR97-F1
#
_cell.length_a   1.000
_cell.length_b   1.000
_cell.length_c   1.000
_cell.angle_alpha   90.00
_cell.angle_beta   90.00
_cell.angle_gamma   90.00
#
_symmetry.space_group_name_H-M   'P 1'
#
loop_
_entity.id
_entity.type
_entity.pdbx_description
1 polymer ?
#
loop_
_entity_poly.entity_id
_entity_poly.type
_entity_poly.pdbx_seq_one_letter_code
_entity_poly.pdbx_strand_id
1 'polypeptide(L)'
;MLSSTASLAQVESSNGIKNFTVGQLTILTDLPIDQELESWPNLVDQAVASWCQKWSIDTKSAKSWNLTIHCIGDRALFQRAGLLEGVPAFEDGFQMADRVFLVDQPSTYYRRHLLLHELTHWIMYQAFGGGGSPWFMEGMAEVEGTHQLNNGVLTLAVIPNDPKEVPHWGRFKRLSDSITKNGVPKFKHIVFYGNDRQDRMDRYCWSWAGCVFLRNHPLYFPYLEKASAKPLDYSMRLSQQLESSLLDRWEWVERDWKLFVDEFDFGFQPKLNLLSMEQATQGLPSQTRIDGTMQVDTVQSWQLAKMFFKQGQRIQIDADGTYVVKVENQDYWESSAEGITYQYHRHLPMGKLIGGFVSTDIEKPLEVIPLGKQCQFTASTDGWLLLRINEPVGQRQDNSGQLSVRIRVGD
;
A
#
# COMPACT_ATOMS: atom_id res chain seq x y z
N MET A 1 -21.64 27.35 -9.58
CA MET A 1 -21.39 28.63 -8.89
C MET A 1 -21.38 28.36 -7.39
N LEU A 2 -20.20 28.19 -6.80
CA LEU A 2 -19.90 28.41 -5.39
C LEU A 2 -18.43 28.83 -5.34
N SER A 3 -18.17 30.10 -5.65
CA SER A 3 -16.90 30.74 -5.36
C SER A 3 -16.94 31.19 -3.90
N SER A 4 -16.32 30.45 -3.00
CA SER A 4 -15.77 31.06 -1.79
C SER A 4 -14.26 30.95 -1.90
N THR A 5 -13.68 31.86 -2.68
CA THR A 5 -12.30 32.29 -2.42
C THR A 5 -12.31 32.78 -0.98
N ALA A 6 -11.77 31.98 -0.06
CA ALA A 6 -11.37 32.48 1.23
C ALA A 6 -10.45 33.67 0.94
N SER A 7 -10.92 34.88 1.24
CA SER A 7 -10.05 36.05 1.28
C SER A 7 -8.88 35.67 2.17
N LEU A 8 -7.68 35.55 1.60
CA LEU A 8 -6.46 35.35 2.39
C LEU A 8 -6.51 36.36 3.55
N ALA A 9 -6.48 35.84 4.77
CA ALA A 9 -6.28 36.68 5.94
C ALA A 9 -4.96 37.46 5.76
N GLN A 10 -4.83 38.57 6.47
CA GLN A 10 -3.70 39.48 6.39
C GLN A 10 -2.37 38.71 6.36
N VAL A 11 -1.67 38.78 5.21
CA VAL A 11 -0.34 38.20 5.08
C VAL A 11 0.62 39.14 5.80
N GLU A 12 1.09 38.72 6.97
CA GLU A 12 2.15 39.44 7.66
C GLU A 12 3.49 38.92 7.18
N SER A 13 4.38 39.85 6.82
CA SER A 13 5.77 39.52 6.48
C SER A 13 6.70 40.14 7.50
N SER A 14 7.57 39.32 8.09
CA SER A 14 8.65 39.79 8.94
C SER A 14 9.92 39.03 8.61
N ASN A 15 11.01 39.75 8.38
CA ASN A 15 12.33 39.18 8.10
C ASN A 15 12.34 38.09 7.00
N GLY A 16 11.48 38.21 5.97
CA GLY A 16 11.41 37.25 4.86
C GLY A 16 10.49 36.04 5.09
N ILE A 17 9.91 35.89 6.28
CA ILE A 17 8.88 34.88 6.57
C ILE A 17 7.51 35.53 6.43
N LYS A 18 6.65 34.90 5.63
CA LYS A 18 5.23 35.21 5.48
C LYS A 18 4.43 34.30 6.40
N ASN A 19 3.40 34.84 7.04
CA ASN A 19 2.40 34.05 7.73
C ASN A 19 0.99 34.39 7.22
N PHE A 20 0.08 33.43 7.26
CA PHE A 20 -1.35 33.66 7.09
C PHE A 20 -2.15 32.64 7.90
N THR A 21 -3.31 33.07 8.41
CA THR A 21 -4.13 32.29 9.34
C THR A 21 -5.56 32.16 8.82
N VAL A 22 -6.11 30.95 8.85
CA VAL A 22 -7.51 30.67 8.53
C VAL A 22 -8.10 29.80 9.64
N GLY A 23 -8.94 30.41 10.49
CA GLY A 23 -9.49 29.73 11.67
C GLY A 23 -8.38 29.29 12.64
N GLN A 24 -8.31 27.98 12.92
CA GLN A 24 -7.31 27.38 13.81
C GLN A 24 -6.00 26.99 13.10
N LEU A 25 -5.93 27.19 11.77
CA LEU A 25 -4.77 26.88 10.95
C LEU A 25 -3.92 28.13 10.74
N THR A 26 -2.62 28.05 11.01
CA THR A 26 -1.62 29.05 10.63
C THR A 26 -0.57 28.42 9.72
N ILE A 27 -0.21 29.10 8.63
CA ILE A 27 0.86 28.68 7.72
C ILE A 27 1.97 29.72 7.76
N LEU A 28 3.20 29.28 8.02
CA LEU A 28 4.42 30.09 7.94
C LEU A 28 5.29 29.59 6.80
N THR A 29 5.77 30.50 5.95
CA THR A 29 6.63 30.15 4.82
C THR A 29 7.50 31.31 4.34
N ASP A 30 8.68 31.02 3.86
CA ASP A 30 9.51 31.94 3.08
C ASP A 30 9.30 31.78 1.55
N LEU A 31 8.69 30.67 1.12
CA LEU A 31 8.37 30.39 -0.28
C LEU A 31 7.30 31.35 -0.84
N PRO A 32 7.30 31.63 -2.16
CA PRO A 32 6.19 32.35 -2.79
C PRO A 32 4.84 31.74 -2.43
N ILE A 33 3.86 32.59 -2.11
CA ILE A 33 2.47 32.13 -1.94
C ILE A 33 1.91 31.94 -3.35
N ASP A 34 1.91 30.69 -3.80
CA ASP A 34 1.36 30.26 -5.08
C ASP A 34 -0.03 29.63 -4.88
N GLN A 35 -0.67 29.24 -5.99
CA GLN A 35 -2.00 28.61 -5.95
C GLN A 35 -2.03 27.33 -5.11
N GLU A 36 -0.90 26.62 -4.98
CA GLU A 36 -0.82 25.41 -4.16
C GLU A 36 -0.92 25.79 -2.67
N LEU A 37 -0.08 26.71 -2.18
CA LEU A 37 -0.12 27.14 -0.78
C LEU A 37 -1.45 27.82 -0.41
N GLU A 38 -2.03 28.60 -1.33
CA GLU A 38 -3.35 29.21 -1.14
C GLU A 38 -4.47 28.15 -0.97
N SER A 39 -4.30 26.96 -1.57
CA SER A 39 -5.28 25.88 -1.49
C SER A 39 -5.20 25.05 -0.20
N TRP A 40 -4.10 25.15 0.56
CA TRP A 40 -3.84 24.29 1.71
C TRP A 40 -4.88 24.35 2.82
N PRO A 41 -5.49 25.50 3.17
CA PRO A 41 -6.58 25.51 4.14
C PRO A 41 -7.73 24.56 3.75
N ASN A 42 -8.16 24.61 2.49
CA ASN A 42 -9.20 23.72 1.97
C ASN A 42 -8.72 22.25 1.86
N LEU A 43 -7.43 22.04 1.54
CA LEU A 43 -6.84 20.69 1.53
C LEU A 43 -6.87 20.06 2.93
N VAL A 44 -6.46 20.83 3.96
CA VAL A 44 -6.44 20.40 5.36
C VAL A 44 -7.86 20.08 5.84
N ASP A 45 -8.84 20.93 5.54
CA ASP A 45 -10.25 20.67 5.87
C ASP A 45 -10.76 19.36 5.27
N GLN A 46 -10.44 19.08 4.00
CA GLN A 46 -10.79 17.82 3.35
C GLN A 46 -10.09 16.61 3.98
N ALA A 47 -8.80 16.75 4.31
CA ALA A 47 -8.03 15.68 4.97
C ALA A 47 -8.61 15.35 6.35
N VAL A 48 -8.87 16.37 7.18
CA VAL A 48 -9.50 16.23 8.50
C VAL A 48 -10.89 15.62 8.39
N ALA A 49 -11.70 16.03 7.42
CA ALA A 49 -13.01 15.43 7.20
C ALA A 49 -12.90 13.93 6.84
N SER A 50 -11.96 13.58 5.96
CA SER A 50 -11.69 12.19 5.57
C SER A 50 -11.27 11.33 6.75
N TRP A 51 -10.32 11.80 7.56
CA TRP A 51 -9.86 11.11 8.76
C TRP A 51 -10.94 11.00 9.83
N CYS A 52 -11.76 12.05 10.03
CA CYS A 52 -12.90 11.98 10.93
C CYS A 52 -13.86 10.87 10.55
N GLN A 53 -14.16 10.73 9.26
CA GLN A 53 -15.01 9.66 8.75
C GLN A 53 -14.33 8.29 8.90
N LYS A 54 -13.10 8.13 8.41
CA LYS A 54 -12.36 6.86 8.39
C LYS A 54 -12.10 6.31 9.79
N TRP A 55 -11.79 7.17 10.76
CA TRP A 55 -11.37 6.77 12.10
C TRP A 55 -12.38 7.12 13.19
N SER A 56 -13.60 7.49 12.81
CA SER A 56 -14.68 7.82 13.74
C SER A 56 -14.28 8.88 14.77
N ILE A 57 -13.59 9.92 14.34
CA ILE A 57 -13.20 11.07 15.17
C ILE A 57 -14.38 12.04 15.22
N ASP A 58 -14.66 12.59 16.40
CA ASP A 58 -15.67 13.62 16.56
C ASP A 58 -15.26 14.90 15.82
N THR A 59 -16.03 15.24 14.78
CA THR A 59 -15.79 16.42 13.94
C THR A 59 -15.86 17.74 14.71
N LYS A 60 -16.61 17.81 15.82
CA LYS A 60 -16.66 19.03 16.65
C LYS A 60 -15.34 19.24 17.38
N SER A 61 -14.79 18.18 17.96
CA SER A 61 -13.47 18.18 18.59
C SER A 61 -12.37 18.49 17.57
N ALA A 62 -12.41 17.87 16.39
CA ALA A 62 -11.39 18.10 15.38
C ALA A 62 -11.28 19.56 14.91
N LYS A 63 -12.41 20.27 14.86
CA LYS A 63 -12.46 21.69 14.47
C LYS A 63 -11.85 22.66 15.49
N SER A 64 -11.66 22.24 16.74
CA SER A 64 -11.06 23.11 17.77
C SER A 64 -9.55 22.98 17.88
N TRP A 65 -8.96 21.97 17.23
CA TRP A 65 -7.52 21.75 17.29
C TRP A 65 -6.73 22.81 16.53
N ASN A 66 -5.70 23.34 17.18
CA ASN A 66 -4.75 24.24 16.55
C ASN A 66 -3.80 23.44 15.65
N LEU A 67 -3.41 24.09 14.55
CA LEU A 67 -2.40 23.57 13.65
C LEU A 67 -1.56 24.72 13.10
N THR A 68 -0.24 24.58 13.23
CA THR A 68 0.72 25.51 12.63
C THR A 68 1.64 24.76 11.66
N ILE A 69 1.54 25.07 10.37
CA ILE A 69 2.35 24.49 9.31
C ILE A 69 3.54 25.39 9.03
N HIS A 70 4.75 24.85 9.08
CA HIS A 70 5.99 25.53 8.69
C HIS A 70 6.48 24.95 7.37
N CYS A 71 6.33 25.70 6.28
CA CYS A 71 6.80 25.34 4.94
C CYS A 71 8.10 26.07 4.62
N ILE A 72 9.21 25.33 4.65
CA ILE A 72 10.56 25.85 4.79
C ILE A 72 11.34 25.69 3.47
N GLY A 73 11.61 26.81 2.80
CA GLY A 73 12.60 26.89 1.71
C GLY A 73 14.02 27.05 2.26
N ASP A 74 14.25 28.09 3.07
CA ASP A 74 15.52 28.37 3.74
C ASP A 74 15.46 27.98 5.23
N ARG A 75 16.02 26.80 5.55
CA ARG A 75 16.10 26.31 6.93
C ARG A 75 16.89 27.26 7.84
N ALA A 76 17.94 27.92 7.34
CA ALA A 76 18.74 28.83 8.15
C ALA A 76 17.94 30.10 8.51
N LEU A 77 17.03 30.54 7.62
CA LEU A 77 16.13 31.64 7.92
C LEU A 77 15.18 31.30 9.07
N PHE A 78 14.54 30.13 9.03
CA PHE A 78 13.66 29.66 10.11
C PHE A 78 14.40 29.49 11.44
N GLN A 79 15.66 29.02 11.41
CA GLN A 79 16.50 28.95 12.61
C GLN A 79 16.79 30.33 13.21
N ARG A 80 17.22 31.30 12.38
CA ARG A 80 17.49 32.68 12.84
C ARG A 80 16.24 33.37 13.39
N ALA A 81 15.06 33.02 12.86
CA ALA A 81 13.78 33.52 13.34
C ALA A 81 13.27 32.82 14.62
N GLY A 82 14.01 31.84 15.16
CA GLY A 82 13.62 31.10 16.37
C GLY A 82 12.50 30.06 16.15
N LEU A 83 12.04 29.87 14.90
CA LEU A 83 10.89 29.00 14.60
C LEU A 83 11.20 27.50 14.73
N LEU A 84 12.48 27.12 14.77
CA LEU A 84 12.92 25.74 14.97
C LEU A 84 13.48 25.49 16.39
N GLU A 85 13.31 26.42 17.33
CA GLU A 85 13.78 26.24 18.70
C GLU A 85 13.03 25.08 19.39
N GLY A 86 13.79 24.17 20.01
CA GLY A 86 13.25 22.98 20.66
C GLY A 86 12.75 21.89 19.71
N VAL A 87 12.85 22.08 18.39
CA VAL A 87 12.47 21.07 17.39
C VAL A 87 13.66 20.12 17.16
N PRO A 88 13.49 18.79 17.31
CA PRO A 88 14.53 17.82 16.97
C PRO A 88 15.02 17.96 15.54
N ALA A 89 16.26 17.54 15.27
CA ALA A 89 16.78 17.56 13.90
C ALA A 89 15.99 16.59 13.00
N PHE A 90 15.54 17.09 11.86
CA PHE A 90 14.81 16.35 10.84
C PHE A 90 15.34 16.68 9.44
N GLU A 91 15.20 15.74 8.51
CA GLU A 91 15.63 15.90 7.12
C GLU A 91 14.57 16.63 6.32
N ASP A 92 13.44 15.94 6.08
CA ASP A 92 12.36 16.43 5.22
C ASP A 92 11.19 17.02 6.02
N GLY A 93 10.61 16.23 6.94
CA GLY A 93 9.46 16.65 7.73
C GLY A 93 9.55 16.22 9.19
N PHE A 94 8.74 16.88 10.02
CA PHE A 94 8.56 16.52 11.42
C PHE A 94 7.24 17.06 11.97
N GLN A 95 6.63 16.33 12.91
CA GLN A 95 5.48 16.79 13.67
C GLN A 95 5.83 16.90 15.16
N MET A 96 5.41 18.00 15.78
CA MET A 96 5.59 18.24 17.22
C MET A 96 4.40 19.00 17.80
N ALA A 97 3.61 18.35 18.64
CA ALA A 97 2.39 18.89 19.23
C ALA A 97 1.42 19.42 18.15
N ASP A 98 1.10 20.71 18.14
CA ASP A 98 0.25 21.38 17.17
C ASP A 98 1.02 21.94 15.97
N ARG A 99 2.31 21.60 15.82
CA ARG A 99 3.16 22.10 14.75
C ARG A 99 3.58 20.97 13.81
N VAL A 100 3.54 21.25 12.52
CA VAL A 100 4.14 20.40 11.48
C VAL A 100 5.16 21.22 10.70
N PHE A 101 6.28 20.59 10.37
CA PHE A 101 7.40 21.20 9.67
C PHE A 101 7.66 20.38 8.40
N LEU A 102 7.85 21.07 7.28
CA LEU A 102 8.21 20.46 6.01
C LEU A 102 9.24 21.33 5.29
N VAL A 103 10.31 20.70 4.83
CA VAL A 103 11.26 21.28 3.88
C VAL A 103 10.68 21.20 2.48
N ASP A 104 10.92 22.24 1.69
CA ASP A 104 10.47 22.28 0.31
C ASP A 104 10.93 21.05 -0.50
N GLN A 105 10.06 20.58 -1.39
CA GLN A 105 10.20 19.34 -2.13
C GLN A 105 10.24 19.59 -3.65
N PRO A 106 10.90 18.70 -4.42
CA PRO A 106 11.15 18.91 -5.86
C PRO A 106 9.90 18.92 -6.75
N SER A 107 8.74 18.50 -6.25
CA SER A 107 7.48 18.54 -6.98
C SER A 107 6.32 18.97 -6.09
N THR A 108 5.30 19.59 -6.69
CA THR A 108 4.05 19.94 -6.02
C THR A 108 3.40 18.72 -5.36
N TYR A 109 3.36 17.58 -6.06
CA TYR A 109 2.82 16.34 -5.50
C TYR A 109 3.60 15.91 -4.27
N TYR A 110 4.93 15.89 -4.33
CA TYR A 110 5.74 15.38 -3.23
C TYR A 110 5.77 16.34 -2.03
N ARG A 111 5.68 17.66 -2.26
CA ARG A 111 5.43 18.66 -1.21
C ARG A 111 4.10 18.38 -0.50
N ARG A 112 3.04 18.12 -1.27
CA ARG A 112 1.71 17.79 -0.72
C ARG A 112 1.70 16.44 0.00
N HIS A 113 2.39 15.43 -0.54
CA HIS A 113 2.58 14.13 0.10
C HIS A 113 3.23 14.30 1.48
N LEU A 114 4.33 15.06 1.56
CA LEU A 114 5.01 15.32 2.82
C LEU A 114 4.13 16.10 3.80
N LEU A 115 3.38 17.10 3.32
CA LEU A 115 2.39 17.79 4.15
C LEU A 115 1.37 16.81 4.74
N LEU A 116 0.74 15.99 3.90
CA LEU A 116 -0.28 15.02 4.34
C LEU A 116 0.30 13.93 5.26
N HIS A 117 1.56 13.53 5.04
CA HIS A 117 2.30 12.63 5.91
C HIS A 117 2.44 13.22 7.33
N GLU A 118 2.96 14.44 7.46
CA GLU A 118 3.12 15.08 8.78
C GLU A 118 1.78 15.43 9.44
N LEU A 119 0.77 15.79 8.65
CA LEU A 119 -0.58 16.00 9.15
C LEU A 119 -1.21 14.72 9.68
N THR A 120 -0.87 13.56 9.09
CA THR A 120 -1.32 12.25 9.59
C THR A 120 -0.79 12.01 11.00
N HIS A 121 0.50 12.29 11.24
CA HIS A 121 1.06 12.24 12.61
C HIS A 121 0.28 13.18 13.54
N TRP A 122 0.09 14.44 13.15
CA TRP A 122 -0.62 15.43 13.97
C TRP A 122 -2.01 14.93 14.38
N ILE A 123 -2.83 14.48 13.43
CA ILE A 123 -4.19 14.03 13.77
C ILE A 123 -4.20 12.74 14.59
N MET A 124 -3.24 11.82 14.39
CA MET A 124 -3.12 10.63 15.23
C MET A 124 -2.82 11.01 16.68
N TYR A 125 -1.91 11.95 16.91
CA TYR A 125 -1.62 12.46 18.26
C TYR A 125 -2.82 13.18 18.88
N GLN A 126 -3.55 14.01 18.13
CA GLN A 126 -4.73 14.72 18.63
C GLN A 126 -5.90 13.77 18.95
N ALA A 127 -6.15 12.78 18.08
CA ALA A 127 -7.32 11.91 18.18
C ALA A 127 -7.10 10.69 19.07
N PHE A 128 -5.87 10.16 19.12
CA PHE A 128 -5.57 8.88 19.75
C PHE A 128 -4.57 8.99 20.91
N GLY A 129 -3.92 10.15 21.10
CA GLY A 129 -2.90 10.37 22.13
C GLY A 129 -1.48 9.95 21.74
N GLY A 130 -1.30 9.37 20.55
CA GLY A 130 -0.02 8.92 20.03
C GLY A 130 -0.11 8.29 18.64
N GLY A 131 1.05 7.99 18.04
CA GLY A 131 1.17 7.38 16.72
C GLY A 131 1.10 5.85 16.68
N GLY A 132 1.18 5.17 17.83
CA GLY A 132 1.36 3.72 17.90
C GLY A 132 2.83 3.31 17.77
N SER A 133 3.06 2.05 17.41
CA SER A 133 4.42 1.57 17.14
C SER A 133 5.03 2.27 15.91
N PRO A 134 6.35 2.52 15.88
CA PRO A 134 6.99 3.28 14.81
C PRO A 134 6.64 2.85 13.39
N TRP A 135 6.66 1.54 13.12
CA TRP A 135 6.30 1.01 11.80
C TRP A 135 4.85 1.36 11.40
N PHE A 136 3.92 1.36 12.36
CA PHE A 136 2.51 1.64 12.12
C PHE A 136 2.30 3.13 11.92
N MET A 137 2.92 3.96 12.77
CA MET A 137 2.86 5.42 12.67
C MET A 137 3.35 5.90 11.30
N GLU A 138 4.56 5.50 10.91
CA GLU A 138 5.16 5.89 9.64
C GLU A 138 4.46 5.25 8.44
N GLY A 139 4.05 3.98 8.57
CA GLY A 139 3.30 3.28 7.54
C GLY A 139 1.93 3.94 7.28
N MET A 140 1.21 4.34 8.32
CA MET A 140 -0.06 5.05 8.19
C MET A 140 0.11 6.45 7.61
N ALA A 141 1.18 7.16 7.97
CA ALA A 141 1.48 8.48 7.40
C ALA A 141 1.84 8.40 5.91
N GLU A 142 2.57 7.38 5.47
CA GLU A 142 2.79 7.12 4.04
C GLU A 142 1.51 6.70 3.30
N VAL A 143 0.69 5.87 3.93
CA VAL A 143 -0.60 5.46 3.36
C VAL A 143 -1.51 6.67 3.17
N GLU A 144 -1.78 7.44 4.23
CA GLU A 144 -2.68 8.60 4.13
C GLU A 144 -2.03 9.79 3.41
N GLY A 145 -0.70 9.85 3.30
CA GLY A 145 0.02 10.81 2.46
C GLY A 145 -0.15 10.57 0.96
N THR A 146 -0.36 9.31 0.55
CA THR A 146 -0.58 8.95 -0.85
C THR A 146 -2.00 9.35 -1.27
N HIS A 147 -2.11 10.21 -2.28
CA HIS A 147 -3.37 10.91 -2.58
C HIS A 147 -3.62 11.16 -4.07
N GLN A 148 -4.87 11.48 -4.39
CA GLN A 148 -5.26 12.10 -5.66
C GLN A 148 -5.94 13.44 -5.37
N LEU A 149 -5.69 14.43 -6.23
CA LEU A 149 -6.36 15.73 -6.17
C LEU A 149 -6.97 16.03 -7.55
N ASN A 150 -8.26 15.76 -7.69
CA ASN A 150 -8.98 15.91 -8.95
C ASN A 150 -10.00 17.05 -8.84
N ASN A 151 -9.84 18.10 -9.65
CA ASN A 151 -10.72 19.28 -9.62
C ASN A 151 -10.93 19.86 -8.21
N GLY A 152 -9.87 19.87 -7.39
CA GLY A 152 -9.90 20.36 -6.01
C GLY A 152 -10.46 19.38 -4.97
N VAL A 153 -10.87 18.18 -5.39
CA VAL A 153 -11.34 17.12 -4.48
C VAL A 153 -10.19 16.18 -4.11
N LEU A 154 -9.90 16.11 -2.82
CA LEU A 154 -8.84 15.29 -2.25
C LEU A 154 -9.35 13.89 -1.93
N THR A 155 -8.65 12.86 -2.42
CA THR A 155 -8.84 11.46 -2.02
C THR A 155 -7.54 10.95 -1.40
N LEU A 156 -7.60 10.51 -0.13
CA LEU A 156 -6.47 10.01 0.64
C LEU A 156 -6.42 8.49 0.69
N ALA A 157 -5.24 7.93 0.95
CA ALA A 157 -4.99 6.49 1.03
C ALA A 157 -5.26 5.73 -0.27
N VAL A 158 -4.87 6.35 -1.38
CA VAL A 158 -4.93 5.72 -2.71
C VAL A 158 -3.71 4.82 -2.91
N ILE A 159 -3.90 3.74 -3.65
CA ILE A 159 -2.80 3.02 -4.29
C ILE A 159 -2.72 3.57 -5.72
N PRO A 160 -1.64 4.24 -6.12
CA PRO A 160 -1.58 4.92 -7.42
C PRO A 160 -1.66 3.94 -8.59
N ASN A 161 -2.22 4.37 -9.71
CA ASN A 161 -2.33 3.53 -10.92
C ASN A 161 -1.13 3.68 -11.85
N ASP A 162 -0.42 4.81 -11.81
CA ASP A 162 0.70 5.10 -12.68
C ASP A 162 1.74 5.98 -11.95
N PRO A 163 3.05 5.77 -12.17
CA PRO A 163 4.10 6.61 -11.57
C PRO A 163 3.98 8.11 -11.87
N LYS A 164 3.35 8.49 -13.00
CA LYS A 164 3.12 9.90 -13.38
C LYS A 164 2.11 10.60 -12.47
N GLU A 165 1.24 9.84 -11.80
CA GLU A 165 0.29 10.40 -10.82
C GLU A 165 1.00 10.86 -9.55
N VAL A 166 2.19 10.30 -9.26
CA VAL A 166 2.91 10.45 -7.99
C VAL A 166 4.40 10.81 -8.21
N PRO A 167 4.70 11.91 -8.92
CA PRO A 167 6.06 12.24 -9.30
C PRO A 167 6.96 12.43 -8.07
N HIS A 168 8.15 11.80 -8.11
CA HIS A 168 9.17 11.74 -7.05
C HIS A 168 8.87 10.87 -5.82
N TRP A 169 7.69 10.23 -5.74
CA TRP A 169 7.33 9.40 -4.58
C TRP A 169 8.15 8.09 -4.47
N GLY A 170 8.28 7.36 -5.58
CA GLY A 170 9.28 6.31 -5.77
C GLY A 170 9.19 5.05 -4.90
N ARG A 171 8.11 4.81 -4.14
CA ARG A 171 8.01 3.70 -3.18
C ARG A 171 8.05 2.32 -3.82
N PHE A 172 7.32 2.08 -4.92
CA PHE A 172 7.38 0.80 -5.65
C PHE A 172 8.77 0.49 -6.19
N LYS A 173 9.47 1.49 -6.74
CA LYS A 173 10.87 1.32 -7.17
C LYS A 173 11.77 0.91 -6.00
N ARG A 174 11.63 1.56 -4.84
CA ARG A 174 12.42 1.21 -3.65
C ARG A 174 12.12 -0.19 -3.12
N LEU A 175 10.86 -0.62 -3.12
CA LEU A 175 10.50 -2.01 -2.78
C LEU A 175 11.18 -2.99 -3.74
N SER A 176 11.11 -2.76 -5.05
CA SER A 176 11.76 -3.59 -6.07
C SER A 176 13.29 -3.66 -5.90
N ASP A 177 13.94 -2.51 -5.67
CA ASP A 177 15.38 -2.43 -5.42
C ASP A 177 15.75 -3.16 -4.12
N SER A 178 14.95 -3.02 -3.05
CA SER A 178 15.12 -3.71 -1.77
C SER A 178 14.97 -5.23 -1.92
N ILE A 179 13.99 -5.71 -2.69
CA ILE A 179 13.79 -7.15 -2.95
C ILE A 179 14.99 -7.71 -3.69
N THR A 180 15.48 -7.01 -4.71
CA THR A 180 16.65 -7.43 -5.49
C THR A 180 17.91 -7.53 -4.62
N LYS A 181 18.09 -6.59 -3.69
CA LYS A 181 19.27 -6.52 -2.83
C LYS A 181 19.23 -7.48 -1.64
N ASN A 182 18.08 -7.57 -0.96
CA ASN A 182 17.96 -8.19 0.36
C ASN A 182 16.92 -9.32 0.43
N GLY A 183 16.17 -9.56 -0.65
CA GLY A 183 14.98 -10.41 -0.63
C GLY A 183 13.77 -9.73 0.03
N VAL A 184 12.65 -10.44 0.05
CA VAL A 184 11.43 -9.99 0.74
C VAL A 184 11.63 -10.12 2.26
N PRO A 185 11.51 -9.04 3.05
CA PRO A 185 11.58 -9.13 4.51
C PRO A 185 10.39 -9.92 5.05
N LYS A 186 10.61 -10.68 6.13
CA LYS A 186 9.53 -11.33 6.88
C LYS A 186 8.57 -10.27 7.41
N PHE A 187 7.27 -10.50 7.29
CA PHE A 187 6.28 -9.55 7.76
C PHE A 187 6.40 -9.30 9.26
N LYS A 188 6.70 -10.36 10.02
CA LYS A 188 6.98 -10.28 11.45
C LYS A 188 8.14 -9.34 11.79
N HIS A 189 9.13 -9.19 10.91
CA HIS A 189 10.23 -8.23 11.15
C HIS A 189 9.74 -6.78 10.96
N ILE A 190 8.91 -6.52 9.95
CA ILE A 190 8.37 -5.18 9.67
C ILE A 190 7.56 -4.65 10.85
N VAL A 191 6.70 -5.49 11.44
CA VAL A 191 5.89 -5.07 12.60
C VAL A 191 6.73 -4.78 13.86
N PHE A 192 8.05 -4.99 13.82
CA PHE A 192 8.97 -4.62 14.89
C PHE A 192 10.01 -3.57 14.49
N TYR A 193 9.83 -2.91 13.34
CA TYR A 193 10.66 -1.78 12.96
C TYR A 193 10.57 -0.64 13.99
N GLY A 194 11.74 -0.22 14.47
CA GLY A 194 11.92 0.90 15.37
C GLY A 194 12.29 2.20 14.66
N ASN A 195 12.76 3.18 15.43
CA ASN A 195 13.10 4.53 14.97
C ASN A 195 14.55 4.70 14.53
N ASP A 196 15.20 3.62 14.12
CA ASP A 196 16.60 3.67 13.69
C ASP A 196 16.76 4.66 12.51
N ARG A 197 17.96 5.17 12.29
CA ARG A 197 18.25 6.06 11.14
C ARG A 197 18.81 5.32 9.93
N GLN A 198 19.51 4.21 10.15
CA GLN A 198 20.04 3.37 9.08
C GLN A 198 18.90 2.84 8.21
N ASP A 199 18.98 2.87 6.88
CA ASP A 199 17.95 2.34 5.96
C ASP A 199 16.51 2.82 6.25
N ARG A 200 16.36 4.03 6.82
CA ARG A 200 15.08 4.62 7.25
C ARG A 200 14.02 4.58 6.15
N MET A 201 14.40 4.96 4.93
CA MET A 201 13.45 5.04 3.82
C MET A 201 12.95 3.65 3.39
N ASP A 202 13.80 2.61 3.44
CA ASP A 202 13.39 1.25 3.12
C ASP A 202 12.40 0.73 4.18
N ARG A 203 12.67 1.01 5.47
CA ARG A 203 11.71 0.71 6.53
C ARG A 203 10.38 1.41 6.30
N TYR A 204 10.37 2.70 5.92
CA TYR A 204 9.12 3.43 5.66
C TYR A 204 8.35 2.82 4.49
N CYS A 205 9.04 2.42 3.41
CA CYS A 205 8.41 1.73 2.28
C CYS A 205 7.79 0.40 2.69
N TRP A 206 8.49 -0.40 3.50
CA TRP A 206 7.98 -1.69 3.97
C TRP A 206 6.88 -1.53 5.02
N SER A 207 6.96 -0.54 5.89
CA SER A 207 5.90 -0.13 6.82
C SER A 207 4.64 0.31 6.08
N TRP A 208 4.78 1.12 5.02
CA TRP A 208 3.70 1.50 4.13
C TRP A 208 3.03 0.27 3.51
N ALA A 209 3.82 -0.61 2.87
CA ALA A 209 3.32 -1.85 2.28
C ALA A 209 2.63 -2.74 3.33
N GLY A 210 3.16 -2.82 4.55
CA GLY A 210 2.58 -3.58 5.64
C GLY A 210 1.26 -3.02 6.16
N CYS A 211 1.14 -1.70 6.25
CA CYS A 211 -0.13 -1.03 6.56
C CYS A 211 -1.15 -1.25 5.43
N VAL A 212 -0.76 -1.16 4.16
CA VAL A 212 -1.63 -1.48 3.01
C VAL A 212 -2.12 -2.93 3.09
N PHE A 213 -1.22 -3.87 3.35
CA PHE A 213 -1.54 -5.29 3.48
C PHE A 213 -2.57 -5.52 4.59
N LEU A 214 -2.23 -5.19 5.84
CA LEU A 214 -3.10 -5.48 6.99
C LEU A 214 -4.45 -4.75 6.93
N ARG A 215 -4.46 -3.47 6.51
CA ARG A 215 -5.70 -2.68 6.50
C ARG A 215 -6.73 -3.17 5.50
N ASN A 216 -6.28 -3.87 4.47
CA ASN A 216 -7.14 -4.35 3.39
C ASN A 216 -7.30 -5.88 3.41
N HIS A 217 -6.51 -6.61 4.20
CA HIS A 217 -6.58 -8.06 4.23
C HIS A 217 -7.91 -8.53 4.82
N PRO A 218 -8.66 -9.43 4.13
CA PRO A 218 -9.99 -9.85 4.55
C PRO A 218 -10.02 -10.52 5.92
N LEU A 219 -8.90 -11.12 6.34
CA LEU A 219 -8.78 -11.80 7.63
C LEU A 219 -8.05 -10.97 8.69
N TYR A 220 -7.08 -10.13 8.31
CA TYR A 220 -6.16 -9.52 9.29
C TYR A 220 -6.57 -8.10 9.72
N PHE A 221 -7.41 -7.42 8.94
CA PHE A 221 -7.88 -6.07 9.28
C PHE A 221 -8.50 -5.96 10.68
N PRO A 222 -9.39 -6.88 11.13
CA PRO A 222 -9.95 -6.80 12.49
C PRO A 222 -8.91 -6.89 13.62
N TYR A 223 -7.79 -7.58 13.38
CA TYR A 223 -6.69 -7.69 14.34
C TYR A 223 -5.89 -6.39 14.41
N LEU A 224 -5.63 -5.78 13.25
CA LEU A 224 -5.03 -4.45 13.19
C LEU A 224 -5.92 -3.42 13.88
N GLU A 225 -7.20 -3.37 13.55
CA GLU A 225 -8.17 -2.42 14.13
C GLU A 225 -8.19 -2.50 15.67
N LYS A 226 -8.20 -3.73 16.21
CA LYS A 226 -8.15 -3.96 17.65
C LYS A 226 -6.82 -3.52 18.27
N ALA A 227 -5.69 -3.81 17.63
CA ALA A 227 -4.36 -3.43 18.13
C ALA A 227 -4.12 -1.91 18.01
N SER A 228 -4.75 -1.24 17.05
CA SER A 228 -4.66 0.20 16.84
C SER A 228 -5.79 0.99 17.52
N ALA A 229 -6.55 0.37 18.43
CA ALA A 229 -7.61 1.04 19.15
C ALA A 229 -7.04 2.08 20.14
N LYS A 230 -7.71 3.24 20.24
CA LYS A 230 -7.32 4.31 21.19
C LYS A 230 -7.43 3.85 22.66
N PRO A 231 -6.60 4.38 23.57
CA PRO A 231 -5.52 5.33 23.33
C PRO A 231 -4.29 4.64 22.72
N LEU A 232 -3.65 5.32 21.77
CA LEU A 232 -2.33 4.98 21.26
C LEU A 232 -1.25 5.71 22.06
N ASP A 233 -0.06 5.13 22.08
CA ASP A 233 1.15 5.72 22.61
C ASP A 233 2.28 5.59 21.56
N TYR A 234 3.46 6.17 21.83
CA TYR A 234 4.64 5.95 21.00
C TYR A 234 5.51 4.85 21.59
N SER A 235 5.07 3.60 21.44
CA SER A 235 5.76 2.41 21.96
C SER A 235 5.52 1.15 21.11
N MET A 236 6.18 0.04 21.46
CA MET A 236 5.97 -1.25 20.80
C MET A 236 4.70 -1.99 21.24
N ARG A 237 3.83 -1.38 22.06
CA ARG A 237 2.62 -2.03 22.59
C ARG A 237 1.67 -2.51 21.49
N LEU A 238 1.41 -1.68 20.49
CA LEU A 238 0.56 -2.07 19.34
C LEU A 238 1.11 -3.31 18.64
N SER A 239 2.42 -3.33 18.40
CA SER A 239 3.11 -4.45 17.74
C SER A 239 3.03 -5.74 18.56
N GLN A 240 3.26 -5.64 19.87
CA GLN A 240 3.14 -6.77 20.79
C GLN A 240 1.71 -7.31 20.86
N GLN A 241 0.71 -6.43 20.86
CA GLN A 241 -0.70 -6.81 20.84
C GLN A 241 -1.08 -7.50 19.52
N LEU A 242 -0.65 -6.94 18.39
CA LEU A 242 -0.87 -7.53 17.07
C LEU A 242 -0.22 -8.92 16.98
N GLU A 243 1.05 -9.03 17.37
CA GLU A 243 1.77 -10.31 17.40
C GLU A 243 1.08 -11.35 18.26
N SER A 244 0.69 -10.98 19.48
CA SER A 244 -0.02 -11.86 20.39
C SER A 244 -1.38 -12.30 19.83
N SER A 245 -2.07 -11.41 19.12
CA SER A 245 -3.39 -11.71 18.56
C SER A 245 -3.36 -12.63 17.33
N LEU A 246 -2.22 -12.73 16.66
CA LEU A 246 -1.99 -13.54 15.46
C LEU A 246 -1.15 -14.80 15.71
N LEU A 247 -0.88 -15.17 16.98
CA LEU A 247 0.06 -16.23 17.36
C LEU A 247 -0.04 -17.51 16.51
N ASP A 248 -1.23 -18.12 16.47
CA ASP A 248 -1.47 -19.38 15.75
C ASP A 248 -1.55 -19.24 14.22
N ARG A 249 -1.43 -18.01 13.71
CA ARG A 249 -1.65 -17.64 12.31
C ARG A 249 -0.42 -17.06 11.64
N TRP A 250 0.69 -16.86 12.35
CA TRP A 250 1.87 -16.17 11.81
C TRP A 250 2.41 -16.81 10.54
N GLU A 251 2.37 -18.14 10.42
CA GLU A 251 2.77 -18.79 9.18
C GLU A 251 1.84 -18.46 8.00
N TRP A 252 0.54 -18.31 8.24
CA TRP A 252 -0.41 -17.88 7.21
C TRP A 252 -0.17 -16.43 6.80
N VAL A 253 0.08 -15.56 7.79
CA VAL A 253 0.41 -14.15 7.56
C VAL A 253 1.66 -14.03 6.67
N GLU A 254 2.71 -14.81 6.93
CA GLU A 254 3.92 -14.80 6.10
C GLU A 254 3.70 -15.35 4.68
N ARG A 255 2.82 -16.36 4.51
CA ARG A 255 2.44 -16.87 3.18
C ARG A 255 1.67 -15.80 2.39
N ASP A 256 0.64 -15.22 2.99
CA ASP A 256 -0.19 -14.18 2.36
C ASP A 256 0.64 -12.92 2.06
N TRP A 257 1.58 -12.56 2.94
CA TRP A 257 2.52 -11.46 2.72
C TRP A 257 3.38 -11.67 1.48
N LYS A 258 3.92 -12.88 1.26
CA LYS A 258 4.69 -13.19 0.05
C LYS A 258 3.86 -13.07 -1.22
N LEU A 259 2.60 -13.54 -1.18
CA LEU A 259 1.67 -13.42 -2.31
C LEU A 259 1.32 -11.95 -2.59
N PHE A 260 1.11 -11.16 -1.55
CA PHE A 260 0.89 -9.73 -1.65
C PHE A 260 2.10 -9.03 -2.29
N VAL A 261 3.30 -9.22 -1.76
CA VAL A 261 4.53 -8.57 -2.26
C VAL A 261 4.86 -8.96 -3.70
N ASP A 262 4.60 -10.21 -4.11
CA ASP A 262 4.78 -10.64 -5.50
C ASP A 262 3.99 -9.76 -6.49
N GLU A 263 2.84 -9.25 -6.09
CA GLU A 263 1.94 -8.48 -6.97
C GLU A 263 1.83 -7.00 -6.65
N PHE A 264 2.43 -6.54 -5.55
CA PHE A 264 2.22 -5.19 -5.06
C PHE A 264 2.97 -4.15 -5.92
N ASP A 265 2.26 -3.61 -6.91
CA ASP A 265 2.71 -2.60 -7.85
C ASP A 265 1.59 -1.59 -8.17
N PHE A 266 1.86 -0.63 -9.05
CA PHE A 266 0.90 0.34 -9.54
C PHE A 266 -0.40 -0.31 -10.06
N GLY A 267 -1.53 0.22 -9.59
CA GLY A 267 -2.87 -0.25 -9.93
C GLY A 267 -3.36 -1.45 -9.10
N PHE A 268 -2.62 -1.87 -8.06
CA PHE A 268 -3.05 -2.92 -7.15
C PHE A 268 -4.41 -2.60 -6.49
N GLN A 269 -5.34 -3.54 -6.59
CA GLN A 269 -6.69 -3.48 -6.01
C GLN A 269 -6.82 -4.53 -4.91
N PRO A 270 -6.85 -4.13 -3.64
CA PRO A 270 -6.84 -5.10 -2.54
C PRO A 270 -7.99 -6.11 -2.59
N LYS A 271 -9.18 -5.70 -3.04
CA LYS A 271 -10.35 -6.59 -3.18
C LYS A 271 -10.18 -7.68 -4.25
N LEU A 272 -9.36 -7.43 -5.27
CA LEU A 272 -9.12 -8.35 -6.38
C LEU A 272 -7.78 -9.10 -6.24
N ASN A 273 -6.90 -8.63 -5.36
CA ASN A 273 -5.52 -9.09 -5.32
C ASN A 273 -5.08 -9.70 -3.98
N LEU A 274 -5.77 -9.41 -2.87
CA LEU A 274 -5.47 -10.07 -1.60
C LEU A 274 -6.18 -11.42 -1.49
N LEU A 275 -5.39 -12.46 -1.22
CA LEU A 275 -5.83 -13.81 -0.93
C LEU A 275 -5.49 -14.14 0.53
N SER A 276 -6.47 -14.70 1.25
CA SER A 276 -6.24 -15.36 2.53
C SER A 276 -6.05 -16.85 2.29
N MET A 277 -4.81 -17.35 2.35
CA MET A 277 -4.54 -18.79 2.16
C MET A 277 -5.21 -19.63 3.25
N GLU A 278 -5.29 -19.12 4.48
CA GLU A 278 -5.97 -19.83 5.57
C GLU A 278 -7.45 -20.05 5.25
N GLN A 279 -8.17 -19.00 4.83
CA GLN A 279 -9.58 -19.12 4.46
C GLN A 279 -9.77 -19.93 3.19
N ALA A 280 -8.89 -19.75 2.19
CA ALA A 280 -9.00 -20.46 0.91
C ALA A 280 -8.76 -21.97 1.06
N THR A 281 -7.87 -22.37 1.96
CA THR A 281 -7.55 -23.78 2.23
C THR A 281 -8.47 -24.45 3.26
N GLN A 282 -9.36 -23.68 3.89
CA GLN A 282 -10.28 -24.21 4.89
C GLN A 282 -11.18 -25.31 4.30
N GLY A 283 -11.21 -26.47 4.97
CA GLY A 283 -12.02 -27.62 4.54
C GLY A 283 -11.44 -28.41 3.36
N LEU A 284 -10.23 -28.09 2.89
CA LEU A 284 -9.54 -28.95 1.94
C LEU A 284 -9.17 -30.29 2.60
N PRO A 285 -9.40 -31.42 1.90
CA PRO A 285 -8.99 -32.71 2.41
C PRO A 285 -7.47 -32.77 2.57
N SER A 286 -7.00 -33.49 3.60
CA SER A 286 -5.57 -33.73 3.86
C SER A 286 -4.92 -34.65 2.82
N GLN A 287 -5.72 -35.32 1.99
CA GLN A 287 -5.27 -36.17 0.89
C GLN A 287 -5.39 -35.44 -0.45
N THR A 288 -4.40 -35.66 -1.30
CA THR A 288 -4.39 -35.15 -2.67
C THR A 288 -5.56 -35.70 -3.46
N ARG A 289 -6.40 -34.80 -3.99
CA ARG A 289 -7.38 -35.18 -5.01
C ARG A 289 -6.62 -35.54 -6.28
N ILE A 290 -7.04 -36.62 -6.95
CA ILE A 290 -6.40 -37.07 -8.20
C ILE A 290 -6.87 -36.31 -9.43
N ASP A 291 -8.02 -35.63 -9.34
CA ASP A 291 -8.61 -34.83 -10.43
C ASP A 291 -9.42 -33.67 -9.82
N GLY A 292 -9.46 -32.55 -10.53
CA GLY A 292 -10.18 -31.34 -10.16
C GLY A 292 -10.38 -30.43 -11.36
N THR A 293 -11.41 -29.60 -11.33
CA THR A 293 -11.62 -28.55 -12.33
C THR A 293 -12.04 -27.27 -11.62
N MET A 294 -11.53 -26.14 -12.09
CA MET A 294 -11.92 -24.81 -11.59
C MET A 294 -12.09 -23.83 -12.75
N GLN A 295 -12.95 -22.83 -12.54
CA GLN A 295 -12.97 -21.63 -13.37
C GLN A 295 -11.99 -20.62 -12.79
N VAL A 296 -11.05 -20.16 -13.61
CA VAL A 296 -10.12 -19.08 -13.29
C VAL A 296 -10.70 -17.79 -13.84
N ASP A 297 -11.06 -16.87 -12.95
CA ASP A 297 -11.44 -15.51 -13.30
C ASP A 297 -10.21 -14.73 -13.77
N THR A 298 -10.33 -14.08 -14.92
CA THR A 298 -9.20 -13.41 -15.61
C THR A 298 -8.85 -12.05 -15.02
N VAL A 299 -9.73 -11.50 -14.19
CA VAL A 299 -9.54 -10.22 -13.48
C VAL A 299 -8.91 -10.44 -12.11
N GLN A 300 -9.25 -11.54 -11.46
CA GLN A 300 -8.75 -11.89 -10.14
C GLN A 300 -7.24 -12.23 -10.17
N SER A 301 -6.59 -12.00 -9.05
CA SER A 301 -5.23 -12.47 -8.77
C SER A 301 -5.17 -14.00 -8.62
N TRP A 302 -4.14 -14.49 -7.92
CA TRP A 302 -3.96 -15.83 -7.46
C TRP A 302 -5.25 -16.44 -6.88
N GLN A 303 -5.72 -17.49 -7.55
CA GLN A 303 -6.89 -18.27 -7.17
C GLN A 303 -6.47 -19.70 -6.84
N LEU A 304 -6.90 -20.20 -5.69
CA LEU A 304 -6.50 -21.52 -5.20
C LEU A 304 -7.18 -22.66 -5.98
N ALA A 305 -6.37 -23.60 -6.49
CA ALA A 305 -6.82 -24.82 -7.16
C ALA A 305 -7.60 -25.81 -6.28
N LYS A 306 -7.77 -25.49 -4.99
CA LYS A 306 -8.44 -26.30 -3.96
C LYS A 306 -7.93 -27.74 -3.90
N MET A 307 -6.63 -27.92 -4.11
CA MET A 307 -5.94 -29.20 -4.07
C MET A 307 -4.62 -29.03 -3.31
N PHE A 308 -4.25 -30.05 -2.55
CA PHE A 308 -2.97 -30.16 -1.87
C PHE A 308 -2.10 -31.19 -2.56
N PHE A 309 -0.85 -30.83 -2.84
CA PHE A 309 0.11 -31.67 -3.56
C PHE A 309 1.25 -32.06 -2.65
N LYS A 310 1.65 -33.33 -2.74
CA LYS A 310 2.84 -33.88 -2.09
C LYS A 310 4.05 -33.73 -3.00
N GLN A 311 5.21 -33.49 -2.39
CA GLN A 311 6.47 -33.46 -3.10
C GLN A 311 6.64 -34.70 -3.98
N GLY A 312 7.09 -34.51 -5.23
CA GLY A 312 7.34 -35.58 -6.19
C GLY A 312 6.12 -35.99 -7.02
N GLN A 313 4.91 -35.57 -6.66
CA GLN A 313 3.71 -35.84 -7.48
C GLN A 313 3.78 -35.12 -8.82
N ARG A 314 3.40 -35.84 -9.88
CA ARG A 314 3.27 -35.28 -11.24
C ARG A 314 1.90 -34.67 -11.42
N ILE A 315 1.87 -33.40 -11.79
CA ILE A 315 0.67 -32.60 -11.97
C ILE A 315 0.53 -32.30 -13.46
N GLN A 316 -0.62 -32.66 -14.02
CA GLN A 316 -1.02 -32.32 -15.37
C GLN A 316 -2.10 -31.23 -15.33
N ILE A 317 -1.90 -30.19 -16.13
CA ILE A 317 -2.81 -29.06 -16.31
C ILE A 317 -3.31 -29.10 -17.75
N ASP A 318 -4.63 -28.99 -17.91
CA ASP A 318 -5.30 -28.76 -19.19
C ASP A 318 -6.25 -27.56 -19.02
N ALA A 319 -6.02 -26.49 -19.77
CA ALA A 319 -6.80 -25.26 -19.73
C ALA A 319 -7.49 -25.01 -21.07
N ASP A 320 -8.78 -24.69 -21.00
CA ASP A 320 -9.64 -24.45 -22.14
C ASP A 320 -10.44 -23.15 -21.98
N GLY A 321 -10.80 -22.53 -23.11
CA GLY A 321 -11.53 -21.28 -23.18
C GLY A 321 -10.74 -20.12 -23.79
N THR A 322 -11.48 -19.07 -24.12
CA THR A 322 -10.97 -17.78 -24.57
C THR A 322 -11.52 -16.68 -23.66
N TYR A 323 -10.77 -15.59 -23.59
CA TYR A 323 -11.11 -14.41 -22.82
C TYR A 323 -10.48 -13.19 -23.49
N VAL A 324 -10.82 -12.01 -23.01
CA VAL A 324 -10.36 -10.75 -23.57
C VAL A 324 -9.30 -10.13 -22.69
N VAL A 325 -8.22 -9.65 -23.31
CA VAL A 325 -7.20 -8.80 -22.70
C VAL A 325 -7.14 -7.47 -23.43
N LYS A 326 -6.76 -6.42 -22.73
CA LYS A 326 -6.47 -5.12 -23.35
C LYS A 326 -5.00 -5.03 -23.74
N VAL A 327 -4.72 -4.42 -24.88
CA VAL A 327 -3.37 -4.19 -25.39
C VAL A 327 -3.20 -2.74 -25.80
N GLU A 328 -1.96 -2.28 -25.99
CA GLU A 328 -1.69 -0.87 -26.29
C GLU A 328 -2.15 -0.43 -27.70
N ASN A 329 -2.21 -1.36 -28.66
CA ASN A 329 -2.44 -1.04 -30.08
C ASN A 329 -3.88 -1.29 -30.56
N GLN A 330 -4.77 -1.80 -29.72
CA GLN A 330 -6.16 -2.08 -30.04
C GLN A 330 -7.00 -2.12 -28.76
N ASP A 331 -8.29 -1.78 -28.87
CA ASP A 331 -9.21 -1.77 -27.73
C ASP A 331 -9.26 -3.11 -26.97
N TYR A 332 -9.12 -4.24 -27.68
CA TYR A 332 -9.11 -5.57 -27.09
C TYR A 332 -8.50 -6.63 -28.02
N TRP A 333 -7.92 -7.67 -27.43
CA TRP A 333 -7.48 -8.90 -28.10
C TRP A 333 -8.16 -10.11 -27.47
N GLU A 334 -8.60 -11.05 -28.30
CA GLU A 334 -8.95 -12.39 -27.82
C GLU A 334 -7.66 -13.14 -27.46
N SER A 335 -7.64 -13.71 -26.27
CA SER A 335 -6.54 -14.49 -25.72
C SER A 335 -7.03 -15.88 -25.30
N SER A 336 -6.06 -16.76 -25.06
CA SER A 336 -6.29 -18.10 -24.52
C SER A 336 -5.29 -18.37 -23.40
N ALA A 337 -5.28 -19.58 -22.84
CA ALA A 337 -4.31 -19.93 -21.80
C ALA A 337 -2.83 -19.78 -22.26
N GLU A 338 -2.54 -19.77 -23.56
CA GLU A 338 -1.17 -19.48 -24.07
C GLU A 338 -0.74 -18.02 -23.96
N GLY A 339 -1.69 -17.09 -23.81
CA GLY A 339 -1.44 -15.66 -23.91
C GLY A 339 -1.19 -15.19 -25.34
N ILE A 340 -0.86 -13.91 -25.46
CA ILE A 340 -0.52 -13.23 -26.71
C ILE A 340 0.97 -12.91 -26.73
N THR A 341 1.65 -13.18 -27.85
CA THR A 341 3.11 -13.01 -27.98
C THR A 341 3.53 -11.63 -28.47
N TYR A 342 2.60 -10.67 -28.53
CA TYR A 342 2.87 -9.28 -28.89
C TYR A 342 3.47 -8.48 -27.72
N GLN A 343 3.01 -8.77 -26.49
CA GLN A 343 3.45 -8.14 -25.25
C GLN A 343 3.83 -9.20 -24.23
N TYR A 344 4.77 -8.85 -23.34
CA TYR A 344 5.30 -9.78 -22.33
C TYR A 344 5.23 -9.14 -20.95
N HIS A 345 4.88 -9.95 -19.95
CA HIS A 345 4.99 -9.62 -18.54
C HIS A 345 5.75 -10.74 -17.84
N ARG A 346 6.70 -10.41 -16.95
CA ARG A 346 7.60 -11.38 -16.29
C ARG A 346 8.29 -12.34 -17.28
N HIS A 347 8.70 -11.82 -18.44
CA HIS A 347 9.29 -12.59 -19.54
C HIS A 347 8.40 -13.70 -20.13
N LEU A 348 7.10 -13.69 -19.82
CA LEU A 348 6.09 -14.61 -20.35
C LEU A 348 5.08 -13.83 -21.21
N PRO A 349 4.45 -14.47 -22.21
CA PRO A 349 3.39 -13.85 -23.00
C PRO A 349 2.31 -13.23 -22.10
N MET A 350 1.88 -12.02 -22.44
CA MET A 350 0.80 -11.35 -21.73
C MET A 350 -0.49 -12.16 -21.87
N GLY A 351 -1.27 -12.29 -20.81
CA GLY A 351 -2.45 -13.15 -20.78
C GLY A 351 -2.14 -14.62 -20.48
N LYS A 352 -0.90 -15.11 -20.55
CA LYS A 352 -0.64 -16.55 -20.34
C LYS A 352 -1.16 -17.03 -18.98
N LEU A 353 -1.80 -18.20 -18.94
CA LEU A 353 -2.12 -18.88 -17.68
C LEU A 353 -0.82 -19.28 -16.99
N ILE A 354 -0.66 -18.84 -15.74
CA ILE A 354 0.49 -19.15 -14.90
C ILE A 354 0.05 -19.76 -13.57
N GLY A 355 0.93 -20.59 -13.03
CA GLY A 355 0.79 -21.21 -11.72
C GLY A 355 1.70 -20.55 -10.71
N GLY A 356 1.24 -20.41 -9.48
CA GLY A 356 2.05 -20.04 -8.32
C GLY A 356 2.00 -21.20 -7.33
N PHE A 357 3.12 -21.91 -7.15
CA PHE A 357 3.20 -23.02 -6.23
C PHE A 357 3.68 -22.53 -4.86
N VAL A 358 2.79 -22.64 -3.86
CA VAL A 358 3.03 -22.17 -2.49
C VAL A 358 3.39 -23.36 -1.62
N SER A 359 4.59 -23.35 -1.06
CA SER A 359 5.09 -24.41 -0.18
C SER A 359 4.43 -24.37 1.20
N THR A 360 4.33 -25.55 1.83
CA THR A 360 4.10 -25.62 3.28
C THR A 360 5.30 -25.12 4.09
N ASP A 361 6.52 -25.18 3.53
CA ASP A 361 7.70 -24.55 4.12
C ASP A 361 7.67 -23.04 3.85
N ILE A 362 7.41 -22.26 4.89
CA ILE A 362 7.30 -20.80 4.81
C ILE A 362 8.61 -20.11 4.48
N GLU A 363 9.76 -20.79 4.44
CA GLU A 363 11.01 -20.17 4.01
C GLU A 363 11.18 -20.21 2.48
N LYS A 364 10.45 -21.11 1.78
CA LYS A 364 10.52 -21.21 0.32
C LYS A 364 9.85 -20.01 -0.36
N PRO A 365 10.41 -19.50 -1.48
CA PRO A 365 9.75 -18.48 -2.28
C PRO A 365 8.53 -19.06 -3.02
N LEU A 366 7.68 -18.18 -3.53
CA LEU A 366 6.66 -18.56 -4.51
C LEU A 366 7.33 -19.04 -5.80
N GLU A 367 7.01 -20.25 -6.24
CA GLU A 367 7.50 -20.78 -7.52
C GLU A 367 6.48 -20.44 -8.62
N VAL A 368 6.87 -19.61 -9.59
CA VAL A 368 6.02 -19.25 -10.73
C VAL A 368 6.26 -20.21 -11.89
N ILE A 369 5.20 -20.87 -12.35
CA ILE A 369 5.24 -21.92 -13.37
C ILE A 369 4.47 -21.45 -14.62
N PRO A 370 5.10 -21.44 -15.82
CA PRO A 370 4.40 -21.11 -17.06
C PRO A 370 3.53 -22.29 -17.50
N LEU A 371 2.21 -22.21 -17.28
CA LEU A 371 1.31 -23.33 -17.54
C LEU A 371 0.83 -23.39 -18.99
N GLY A 372 0.22 -22.34 -19.52
CA GLY A 372 -0.38 -22.42 -20.86
C GLY A 372 -1.63 -23.30 -20.93
N LYS A 373 -1.96 -23.78 -22.14
CA LYS A 373 -3.09 -24.69 -22.40
C LYS A 373 -2.84 -26.08 -21.86
N GLN A 374 -1.61 -26.59 -21.98
CA GLN A 374 -1.25 -27.92 -21.50
C GLN A 374 0.15 -27.88 -20.89
N CYS A 375 0.26 -28.37 -19.66
CA CYS A 375 1.53 -28.43 -18.95
C CYS A 375 1.59 -29.66 -18.06
N GLN A 376 2.79 -30.19 -17.89
CA GLN A 376 3.09 -31.17 -16.85
C GLN A 376 4.29 -30.68 -16.04
N PHE A 377 4.16 -30.71 -14.72
CA PHE A 377 5.26 -30.41 -13.80
C PHE A 377 5.23 -31.33 -12.59
N THR A 378 6.31 -31.35 -11.83
CA THR A 378 6.41 -32.11 -10.58
C THR A 378 6.43 -31.16 -9.41
N ALA A 379 5.62 -31.44 -8.38
CA ALA A 379 5.62 -30.67 -7.14
C ALA A 379 7.00 -30.70 -6.49
N SER A 380 7.67 -29.55 -6.41
CA SER A 380 9.01 -29.42 -5.84
C SER A 380 9.01 -29.56 -4.32
N THR A 381 7.88 -29.24 -3.67
CA THR A 381 7.63 -29.43 -2.24
C THR A 381 6.18 -29.86 -1.99
N ASP A 382 5.86 -30.18 -0.74
CA ASP A 382 4.47 -30.18 -0.27
C ASP A 382 3.88 -28.75 -0.40
N GLY A 383 2.65 -28.61 -0.87
CA GLY A 383 2.08 -27.29 -1.10
C GLY A 383 0.76 -27.22 -1.86
N TRP A 384 0.43 -26.01 -2.30
CA TRP A 384 -0.78 -25.66 -3.01
C TRP A 384 -0.47 -24.98 -4.34
N LEU A 385 -1.32 -25.20 -5.34
CA LEU A 385 -1.27 -24.49 -6.61
C LEU A 385 -2.27 -23.34 -6.62
N LEU A 386 -1.77 -22.15 -6.95
CA LEU A 386 -2.56 -20.97 -7.27
C LEU A 386 -2.52 -20.75 -8.79
N LEU A 387 -3.59 -20.23 -9.37
CA LEU A 387 -3.69 -19.93 -10.80
C LEU A 387 -4.06 -18.47 -11.01
N ARG A 388 -3.49 -17.86 -12.07
CA ARG A 388 -3.92 -16.53 -12.55
C ARG A 388 -3.49 -16.29 -13.99
N ILE A 389 -3.94 -15.17 -14.54
CA ILE A 389 -3.49 -14.62 -15.82
C ILE A 389 -2.22 -13.77 -15.63
N ASN A 390 -1.24 -13.95 -16.52
CA ASN A 390 0.03 -13.24 -16.53
C ASN A 390 -0.10 -11.85 -17.15
N GLU A 391 -0.40 -10.86 -16.33
CA GLU A 391 -0.50 -9.45 -16.69
C GLU A 391 -0.04 -8.55 -15.53
N PRO A 392 0.38 -7.30 -15.82
CA PRO A 392 0.59 -6.29 -14.80
C PRO A 392 -0.67 -6.10 -13.96
N VAL A 393 -0.51 -5.95 -12.63
CA VAL A 393 -1.63 -5.93 -11.68
C VAL A 393 -2.68 -4.86 -12.02
N GLY A 394 -2.24 -3.66 -12.41
CA GLY A 394 -3.13 -2.56 -12.78
C GLY A 394 -3.89 -2.76 -14.10
N GLN A 395 -3.47 -3.70 -14.95
CA GLN A 395 -4.06 -3.91 -16.28
C GLN A 395 -5.10 -5.04 -16.30
N ARG A 396 -5.04 -6.00 -15.37
CA ARG A 396 -5.99 -7.14 -15.30
C ARG A 396 -7.45 -6.74 -15.17
N GLN A 397 -7.75 -5.55 -14.66
CA GLN A 397 -9.12 -5.08 -14.48
C GLN A 397 -9.87 -4.86 -15.79
N ASP A 398 -9.14 -4.67 -16.89
CA ASP A 398 -9.72 -4.50 -18.22
C ASP A 398 -9.99 -5.87 -18.90
N ASN A 399 -9.66 -6.98 -18.24
CA ASN A 399 -9.95 -8.32 -18.74
C ASN A 399 -11.44 -8.67 -18.62
N SER A 400 -11.90 -9.57 -19.47
CA SER A 400 -13.22 -10.19 -19.31
C SER A 400 -13.25 -11.63 -19.78
N GLY A 401 -13.89 -12.49 -18.99
CA GLY A 401 -14.01 -13.92 -19.26
C GLY A 401 -13.36 -14.79 -18.18
N GLN A 402 -13.42 -16.11 -18.40
CA GLN A 402 -12.90 -17.13 -17.50
C GLN A 402 -12.20 -18.23 -18.30
N LEU A 403 -11.26 -18.92 -17.66
CA LEU A 403 -10.63 -20.14 -18.19
C LEU A 403 -11.07 -21.34 -17.36
N SER A 404 -11.46 -22.41 -18.05
CA SER A 404 -11.73 -23.69 -17.42
C SER A 404 -10.43 -24.47 -17.32
N VAL A 405 -9.94 -24.71 -16.09
CA VAL A 405 -8.67 -25.41 -15.85
C VAL A 405 -8.93 -26.73 -15.14
N ARG A 406 -8.54 -27.83 -15.79
CA ARG A 406 -8.53 -29.17 -15.23
C ARG A 406 -7.13 -29.53 -14.72
N ILE A 407 -7.09 -30.15 -13.54
CA ILE A 407 -5.87 -30.46 -12.81
C ILE A 407 -5.93 -31.94 -12.45
N ARG A 408 -4.94 -32.72 -12.90
CA ARG A 408 -4.84 -34.15 -12.63
C ARG A 408 -3.51 -34.48 -11.97
N VAL A 409 -3.53 -35.40 -11.03
CA VAL A 409 -2.32 -35.94 -10.39
C VAL A 409 -2.08 -37.32 -10.95
N GLY A 410 -0.94 -37.48 -11.63
CA GLY A 410 -0.47 -38.77 -12.12
C GLY A 410 0.37 -39.51 -11.07
N ASP A 411 0.43 -40.83 -11.23
CA ASP A 411 1.29 -41.72 -10.44
C ASP A 411 2.79 -41.43 -10.65
#